data_AF-A0A940J5T0-F1
#
_entry.id   AF-A0A940J5T0-F1
#
_cell.length_a   1.000
_cell.length_b   1.000
_cell.length_c   1.000
_cell.angle_alpha   90.00
_cell.angle_beta   90.00
_cell.angle_gamma   90.00
#
_symmetry.space_group_name_H-M   'P 1'
#
loop_
_entity.id
_entity.type
_entity.pdbx_description
1 polymer ?
#
loop_
_entity_poly.entity_id
_entity_poly.type
_entity_poly.pdbx_seq_one_letter_code
_entity_poly.pdbx_strand_id
1 'polypeptide(L)' 'MKPEDYTKLPEPVKLEDTVAEHDVRPVPDPEAGRNTEQDFAVKYSGG' A
#
# COMPACT_ATOMS: atom_id res chain seq x y z
N MET A 1 -12.06 -1.53 -23.40
CA MET A 1 -10.70 -1.69 -23.95
C MET A 1 -10.77 -2.68 -25.09
N LYS A 2 -10.29 -2.29 -26.26
CA LYS A 2 -10.26 -3.13 -27.46
C LYS A 2 -8.87 -3.71 -27.65
N PRO A 3 -8.71 -4.85 -28.34
CA PRO A 3 -7.41 -5.51 -28.51
C PRO A 3 -6.33 -4.60 -29.13
N GLU A 4 -6.73 -3.72 -30.07
CA GLU A 4 -5.86 -2.70 -30.67
C GLU A 4 -5.16 -1.79 -29.65
N ASP A 5 -5.74 -1.56 -28.46
CA ASP A 5 -5.19 -0.69 -27.41
C ASP A 5 -3.88 -1.23 -26.82
N TYR A 6 -3.58 -2.52 -26.99
CA TYR A 6 -2.38 -3.18 -26.44
C TYR A 6 -1.27 -3.41 -27.47
N THR A 7 -1.46 -2.98 -28.72
CA THR A 7 -0.49 -3.18 -29.80
C THR A 7 0.66 -2.18 -29.78
N LYS A 8 0.53 -1.10 -28.99
CA LYS A 8 1.52 -0.04 -28.86
C LYS A 8 1.73 0.30 -27.39
N LEU A 9 2.97 0.61 -27.06
CA LEU A 9 3.29 1.17 -25.75
C LEU A 9 2.74 2.60 -25.66
N PRO A 10 2.36 3.04 -24.46
CA PRO A 10 2.09 4.45 -24.20
C PRO A 10 3.29 5.34 -24.54
N GLU A 11 3.02 6.61 -24.76
CA GLU A 11 4.08 7.59 -24.97
C GLU A 11 5.02 7.64 -23.74
N PRO A 12 6.34 7.72 -23.94
CA PRO A 12 7.28 7.86 -22.84
C PRO A 12 7.03 9.16 -22.08
N VAL A 13 7.00 9.08 -20.74
CA VAL A 13 6.98 10.26 -19.87
C VAL A 13 8.40 10.84 -19.83
N LYS A 14 8.53 12.14 -20.11
CA LYS A 14 9.82 12.84 -20.00
C LYS A 14 10.10 13.23 -18.56
N LEU A 15 11.37 13.29 -18.19
CA LEU A 15 11.77 13.64 -16.82
C LEU A 15 11.36 15.07 -16.44
N GLU A 16 11.34 16.00 -17.40
CA GLU A 16 10.94 17.39 -17.16
C GLU A 16 9.44 17.51 -16.82
N ASP A 17 8.64 16.53 -17.23
CA ASP A 17 7.21 16.44 -16.94
C ASP A 17 6.92 15.72 -15.62
N THR A 18 7.97 15.31 -14.87
CA THR A 18 7.83 14.63 -13.59
C THR A 18 8.10 15.55 -12.40
N VAL A 19 7.37 15.30 -11.30
CA VAL A 19 7.61 15.93 -10.00
C VAL A 19 7.97 14.86 -8.99
N ALA A 20 9.09 15.02 -8.31
CA ALA A 20 9.46 14.17 -7.18
C ALA A 20 8.71 14.67 -5.93
N GLU A 21 7.91 13.80 -5.33
CA GLU A 21 7.23 14.07 -4.06
C GLU A 21 7.74 13.10 -2.99
N HIS A 22 8.00 13.62 -1.79
CA HIS A 22 8.33 12.81 -0.62
C HIS A 22 7.14 12.84 0.33
N ASP A 23 6.59 11.67 0.62
CA ASP A 23 5.52 11.55 1.61
C ASP A 23 6.08 11.79 3.02
N VAL A 24 5.66 12.87 3.67
CA VAL A 24 6.07 13.24 5.03
C VAL A 24 5.05 12.80 6.08
N ARG A 25 3.99 12.10 5.67
CA ARG A 25 2.99 11.61 6.63
C ARG A 25 3.64 10.60 7.58
N PRO A 26 3.21 10.58 8.84
CA PRO A 26 3.64 9.54 9.75
C PRO A 26 3.27 8.17 9.17
N VAL A 27 4.22 7.24 9.23
CA VAL A 27 3.98 5.84 8.86
C VAL A 27 2.88 5.29 9.79
N PRO A 28 1.91 4.52 9.27
CA PRO A 28 0.94 3.84 10.11
C PRO A 28 1.65 3.02 11.19
N ASP A 29 1.16 3.10 12.43
CA ASP A 29 1.67 2.28 13.53
C ASP A 29 1.52 0.79 13.16
N PRO A 30 2.62 0.02 13.05
CA PRO A 30 2.56 -1.39 12.68
C PRO A 30 1.78 -2.23 13.69
N GLU A 31 1.76 -1.81 14.96
CA GLU A 31 1.00 -2.49 16.00
C GLU A 31 -0.45 -2.00 16.02
N ALA A 32 -0.76 -0.80 15.51
CA ALA A 32 -2.11 -0.23 15.47
C ALA A 32 -2.88 -0.34 16.81
N GLY A 33 -2.19 -0.21 17.94
CA GLY A 33 -2.79 -0.40 19.27
C GLY A 33 -3.18 -1.85 19.60
N ARG A 34 -2.60 -2.84 18.92
CA ARG A 34 -2.79 -4.27 19.16
C ARG A 34 -2.36 -4.65 20.58
N ASN A 35 -3.30 -5.20 21.34
CA ASN A 35 -3.02 -5.76 22.65
C ASN A 35 -2.76 -7.27 22.53
N THR A 36 -1.49 -7.65 22.58
CA THR A 36 -1.06 -9.05 22.46
C THR A 36 -1.60 -9.95 23.57
N GLU A 37 -1.86 -9.41 24.76
CA GLU A 37 -2.45 -10.16 25.88
C GLU A 37 -3.92 -10.49 25.58
N GLN A 38 -4.67 -9.52 25.06
CA GLN A 38 -6.06 -9.71 24.65
C GLN A 38 -6.16 -10.72 23.50
N ASP A 39 -5.26 -10.63 22.52
CA ASP A 39 -5.18 -11.57 21.40
C ASP A 39 -4.88 -13.00 21.87
N PHE A 40 -3.97 -13.15 22.82
CA PHE A 40 -3.64 -14.45 23.41
C PHE A 40 -4.85 -15.01 24.17
N ALA A 41 -5.49 -14.19 25.00
CA ALA A 41 -6.68 -14.59 25.73
C ALA A 41 -7.77 -15.11 24.78
N VAL A 42 -8.13 -14.36 23.73
CA VAL A 42 -9.14 -14.80 22.74
C VAL A 42 -8.73 -16.08 22.01
N LYS A 43 -7.45 -16.24 21.67
CA LYS A 43 -6.94 -17.41 20.96
C LYS A 43 -7.02 -18.69 21.80
N TYR A 44 -6.85 -18.59 23.12
CA TYR A 44 -6.73 -19.73 24.03
C TYR A 44 -7.92 -19.87 25.02
N SER A 45 -8.88 -18.95 25.04
CA SER A 45 -10.06 -19.00 25.92
C SER A 45 -11.18 -19.91 25.42
N GLY A 46 -11.05 -20.50 24.23
CA GLY A 46 -12.03 -21.42 23.65
C GLY A 46 -11.77 -22.91 23.94
N GLY A 47 -11.06 -23.21 25.03
CA GLY A 47 -10.83 -24.57 25.52
C GLY A 47 -12.06 -25.14 26.24
#